data_AF-A0A7X7LCK8-F1
#
_entry.id   AF-A0A7X7LCK8-F1
#
_cell.length_a   1.000
_cell.length_b   1.000
_cell.length_c   1.000
_cell.angle_alpha   90.00
_cell.angle_beta   90.00
_cell.angle_gamma   90.00
#
_symmetry.space_group_name_H-M   'P 1'
#
loop_
_entity.id
_entity.type
_entity.pdbx_description
1 polymer ?
#
loop_
_entity_poly.entity_id
_entity_poly.type
_entity_poly.pdbx_seq_one_letter_code
_entity_poly.pdbx_strand_id
1 'polypeptide(L)'
;MAIIFGFDGNAFAAPVSERDHTALIEALASRIVRWRMAAPAVVTLESLKPVARIAGQALVVAAPLVSFIVPPQMIADVCDLLQTPENIDALVAAIERAEERQQQYTNGGREDERL
;
A
#
# COMPACT_ATOMS: atom_id res chain seq x y z
N MET A 1 26.70 2.74 1.60
CA MET A 1 25.40 2.07 1.84
C MET A 1 24.33 3.12 1.58
N ALA A 2 23.62 3.05 0.44
CA ALA A 2 22.77 4.14 -0.01
C ALA A 2 21.51 4.25 0.86
N ILE A 3 21.47 5.26 1.73
CA ILE A 3 20.26 5.73 2.40
C ILE A 3 19.49 6.54 1.36
N ILE A 4 18.68 5.88 0.55
CA ILE A 4 17.61 6.52 -0.19
C ILE A 4 16.34 5.87 0.36
N PHE A 5 15.39 6.67 0.85
CA PHE A 5 14.03 6.28 1.30
C PHE A 5 13.73 6.04 2.79
N GLY A 6 14.60 6.34 3.76
CA GLY A 6 14.20 6.33 5.19
C GLY A 6 13.49 5.03 5.61
N PHE A 7 14.02 3.91 5.13
CA PHE A 7 13.37 2.61 5.14
C PHE A 7 14.09 1.67 6.09
N ASP A 8 13.36 1.13 7.06
CA ASP A 8 13.82 -0.01 7.83
C ASP A 8 13.40 -1.29 7.07
N GLY A 9 14.36 -1.93 6.41
CA GLY A 9 14.11 -3.16 5.64
C GLY A 9 13.68 -4.36 6.47
N ASN A 10 13.62 -4.22 7.79
CA ASN A 10 13.31 -5.29 8.71
C ASN A 10 11.79 -5.45 8.97
N ALA A 11 10.95 -4.47 8.60
CA ALA A 11 9.49 -4.58 8.71
C ALA A 11 8.88 -5.64 7.76
N PHE A 12 9.68 -6.15 6.82
CA PHE A 12 9.26 -7.06 5.74
C PHE A 12 9.92 -8.45 5.84
N ALA A 13 10.69 -8.71 6.90
CA ALA A 13 11.52 -9.92 7.04
C ALA A 13 10.81 -11.13 7.68
N ALA A 14 9.53 -11.03 8.06
CA ALA A 14 8.81 -12.13 8.70
C ALA A 14 8.34 -13.19 7.68
N PRO A 15 8.46 -14.50 7.98
CA PRO A 15 7.98 -15.58 7.10
C PRO A 15 6.44 -15.59 6.96
N VAL A 16 5.96 -16.08 5.80
CA VAL A 16 4.56 -16.06 5.29
C VAL A 16 3.48 -16.54 6.28
N SER A 17 3.78 -17.39 7.27
CA SER A 17 2.76 -18.19 7.98
C SER A 17 2.10 -17.54 9.20
N GLU A 18 2.57 -16.38 9.69
CA GLU A 18 1.99 -15.66 10.86
C GLU A 18 2.11 -14.14 10.70
N ARG A 19 1.91 -13.63 9.48
CA ARG A 19 2.29 -12.24 9.16
C ARG A 19 1.20 -11.24 9.53
N ASP A 20 1.55 -10.30 10.41
CA ASP A 20 0.82 -9.06 10.58
C ASP A 20 1.02 -8.17 9.33
N HIS A 21 0.02 -8.13 8.44
CA HIS A 21 0.06 -7.29 7.24
C HIS A 21 -0.03 -5.79 7.56
N THR A 22 -0.26 -5.38 8.81
CA THR A 22 -0.43 -3.96 9.20
C THR A 22 0.77 -3.11 8.77
N ALA A 23 1.99 -3.58 9.05
CA ALA A 23 3.21 -2.84 8.68
C ALA A 23 3.35 -2.71 7.16
N LEU A 24 2.99 -3.77 6.42
CA LEU A 24 3.00 -3.80 4.96
C LEU A 24 1.97 -2.83 4.37
N ILE A 25 0.75 -2.83 4.93
CA ILE A 25 -0.34 -1.95 4.56
C ILE A 25 0.05 -0.48 4.72
N GLU A 26 0.54 -0.08 5.89
CA GLU A 26 0.91 1.31 6.17
C GLU A 26 2.07 1.78 5.28
N ALA A 27 3.04 0.91 5.00
CA ALA A 27 4.16 1.22 4.11
C ALA A 27 3.71 1.41 2.66
N LEU A 28 2.84 0.52 2.16
CA LEU A 28 2.31 0.58 0.81
C LEU A 28 1.40 1.80 0.61
N ALA A 29 0.53 2.08 1.58
CA ALA A 29 -0.30 3.29 1.60
C ALA A 29 0.56 4.55 1.51
N SER A 30 1.56 4.67 2.37
CA SER A 30 2.49 5.82 2.37
C SER A 30 3.21 5.98 1.02
N ARG A 31 3.57 4.87 0.36
CA ARG A 31 4.21 4.87 -0.97
C ARG A 31 3.27 5.41 -2.05
N ILE A 32 2.04 4.92 -2.07
CA ILE A 32 1.00 5.29 -3.05
C ILE A 32 0.71 6.79 -2.97
N VAL A 33 0.52 7.33 -1.77
CA VAL A 33 0.20 8.75 -1.58
C VAL A 33 1.40 9.65 -1.94
N ARG A 34 2.63 9.26 -1.57
CA ARG A 34 3.85 9.98 -1.99
C ARG A 34 3.96 10.10 -3.51
N TRP A 35 3.42 9.15 -4.25
CA TRP A 35 3.39 9.15 -5.71
C TRP A 35 2.16 9.81 -6.32
N ARG A 36 1.28 10.42 -5.51
CA ARG A 36 0.03 11.03 -5.96
C ARG A 36 -0.90 10.04 -6.66
N MET A 37 -0.85 8.77 -6.25
CA MET A 37 -1.62 7.66 -6.85
C MET A 37 -2.77 7.19 -5.95
N ALA A 38 -3.19 7.95 -4.94
CA ALA A 38 -4.23 7.54 -3.99
C ALA A 38 -5.55 7.17 -4.71
N ALA A 39 -6.14 8.11 -5.45
CA ALA A 39 -7.37 7.89 -6.21
C ALA A 39 -7.31 6.69 -7.18
N PRO A 40 -6.34 6.58 -8.11
CA PRO A 40 -6.28 5.44 -9.02
C PRO A 40 -5.99 4.11 -8.30
N ALA A 41 -5.23 4.13 -7.19
CA ALA A 41 -4.99 2.92 -6.40
C ALA A 41 -6.27 2.44 -5.71
N VAL A 42 -7.05 3.32 -5.07
CA VAL A 42 -8.32 2.96 -4.43
C VAL A 42 -9.27 2.32 -5.44
N VAL A 43 -9.49 2.95 -6.59
CA VAL A 43 -10.38 2.40 -7.64
C VAL A 43 -9.92 1.02 -8.11
N THR A 44 -8.61 0.84 -8.29
CA THR A 44 -8.03 -0.45 -8.72
C THR A 44 -8.22 -1.52 -7.64
N LEU A 45 -7.92 -1.19 -6.39
CA LEU A 45 -8.04 -2.10 -5.24
C LEU A 45 -9.48 -2.55 -5.02
N GLU A 46 -10.44 -1.62 -5.06
CA GLU A 46 -11.88 -1.91 -5.01
C GLU A 46 -12.30 -2.89 -6.11
N SER A 47 -11.78 -2.69 -7.32
CA SER A 47 -12.05 -3.55 -8.48
C SER A 47 -11.48 -4.96 -8.34
N LEU A 48 -10.48 -5.16 -7.46
CA LEU A 48 -9.89 -6.47 -7.18
C LEU A 48 -10.65 -7.27 -6.12
N LYS A 49 -11.54 -6.66 -5.34
CA LYS A 49 -12.31 -7.38 -4.30
C LYS A 49 -13.15 -8.54 -4.84
N PRO A 50 -13.85 -8.45 -6.00
CA PRO A 50 -14.54 -9.59 -6.59
C PRO A 50 -13.57 -10.72 -6.97
N VAL A 51 -12.38 -10.36 -7.45
CA VAL A 51 -11.33 -11.31 -7.81
C VAL A 51 -10.82 -12.01 -6.56
N ALA A 52 -10.50 -11.30 -5.48
CA ALA A 52 -10.07 -11.89 -4.21
C ALA A 52 -11.08 -12.91 -3.65
N ARG A 53 -12.39 -12.64 -3.79
CA ARG A 53 -13.44 -13.59 -3.38
C ARG A 53 -13.49 -14.87 -4.20
N ILE A 54 -13.05 -14.83 -5.45
CA ILE A 54 -13.12 -15.94 -6.41
C ILE A 54 -11.77 -16.67 -6.54
N ALA A 55 -10.65 -15.97 -6.30
CA ALA A 55 -9.33 -16.36 -6.76
C ALA A 55 -8.68 -17.53 -5.98
N GLY A 56 -9.13 -17.87 -4.78
CA GLY A 56 -8.40 -18.87 -3.96
C GLY A 56 -6.90 -18.51 -3.85
N GLN A 57 -6.00 -19.49 -3.98
CA GLN A 57 -4.51 -19.31 -3.92
C GLN A 57 -3.88 -18.63 -5.15
N ALA A 58 -4.67 -18.14 -6.12
CA ALA A 58 -4.15 -17.71 -7.42
C ALA A 58 -4.31 -16.21 -7.65
N LEU A 59 -3.47 -15.40 -7.00
CA LEU A 59 -3.37 -13.95 -7.26
C LEU A 59 -2.27 -13.57 -8.27
N VAL A 60 -2.00 -14.47 -9.22
CA VAL A 60 -1.00 -14.25 -10.30
C VAL A 60 -1.49 -13.21 -11.31
N VAL A 61 -2.81 -12.98 -11.42
CA VAL A 61 -3.39 -12.05 -12.41
C VAL A 61 -3.07 -10.58 -12.11
N ALA A 62 -2.91 -10.19 -10.84
CA ALA A 62 -2.60 -8.80 -10.47
C ALA A 62 -1.10 -8.48 -10.47
N ALA A 63 -0.24 -9.50 -10.52
CA ALA A 63 1.22 -9.36 -10.44
C ALA A 63 1.83 -8.36 -11.47
N PRO A 64 1.37 -8.29 -12.74
CA PRO A 64 1.92 -7.33 -13.70
C PRO A 64 1.69 -5.88 -13.26
N LEU A 65 0.51 -5.57 -12.72
CA LEU A 65 0.15 -4.21 -12.28
C LEU A 65 0.90 -3.82 -11.01
N VAL A 66 1.06 -4.78 -10.09
CA VAL A 66 1.78 -4.60 -8.82
C VAL A 66 3.27 -4.33 -9.06
N SER A 67 3.88 -5.01 -10.04
CA SER A 67 5.32 -4.91 -10.33
C SER A 67 5.84 -3.52 -10.72
N PHE A 68 4.96 -2.62 -11.19
CA PHE A 68 5.33 -1.22 -11.50
C PHE A 68 5.53 -0.37 -10.26
N ILE A 69 4.92 -0.75 -9.14
CA ILE A 69 4.82 0.07 -7.92
C ILE A 69 5.62 -0.56 -6.78
N VAL A 70 5.72 -1.89 -6.81
CA VAL A 70 6.25 -2.72 -5.75
C VAL A 70 7.54 -3.40 -6.23
N PRO A 71 8.65 -3.32 -5.46
CA PRO A 71 9.89 -3.98 -5.83
C PRO A 71 9.70 -5.51 -5.93
N PRO A 72 10.45 -6.21 -6.81
CA PRO A 72 10.22 -7.64 -7.09
C PRO A 72 10.16 -8.54 -5.84
N GLN A 73 11.03 -8.26 -4.87
CA GLN A 73 11.11 -8.97 -3.59
C GLN A 73 9.84 -8.86 -2.70
N MET A 74 8.96 -7.91 -2.98
CA MET A 74 7.76 -7.61 -2.21
C MET A 74 6.48 -8.01 -2.97
N ILE A 75 6.59 -8.42 -4.24
CA ILE A 75 5.44 -8.82 -5.06
C ILE A 75 4.68 -9.99 -4.42
N ALA A 76 5.40 -10.99 -3.90
CA ALA A 76 4.78 -12.14 -3.25
C ALA A 76 3.96 -11.71 -2.01
N ASP A 77 4.51 -10.81 -1.20
CA ASP A 77 3.85 -10.34 0.02
C ASP A 77 2.63 -9.46 -0.29
N VAL A 78 2.70 -8.65 -1.36
CA VAL A 78 1.56 -7.84 -1.81
C VAL A 78 0.49 -8.71 -2.45
N CYS A 79 0.88 -9.70 -3.27
CA CYS A 79 -0.07 -10.69 -3.80
C CYS A 79 -0.78 -11.43 -2.68
N ASP A 80 -0.05 -11.80 -1.62
CA ASP A 80 -0.62 -12.46 -0.44
C ASP A 80 -1.60 -11.56 0.32
N LEU A 81 -1.21 -10.31 0.59
CA LEU A 81 -2.10 -9.31 1.19
C LEU A 81 -3.40 -9.16 0.41
N LEU A 82 -3.34 -9.10 -0.92
CA LEU A 82 -4.52 -8.88 -1.77
C LEU A 82 -5.44 -10.11 -1.88
N GLN A 83 -5.10 -11.26 -1.28
CA GLN A 83 -5.92 -12.49 -1.36
C GLN A 83 -7.25 -12.37 -0.64
N THR A 84 -7.35 -11.50 0.36
CA THR A 84 -8.58 -11.33 1.14
C THR A 84 -9.18 -9.94 0.91
N PRO A 85 -10.50 -9.82 0.68
CA PRO A 85 -11.17 -8.54 0.60
C PRO A 85 -10.94 -7.64 1.81
N GLU A 86 -10.82 -8.25 3.00
CA GLU A 86 -10.61 -7.54 4.27
C GLU A 86 -9.25 -6.81 4.30
N ASN A 87 -8.21 -7.42 3.75
CA ASN A 87 -6.91 -6.78 3.63
C ASN A 87 -6.90 -5.67 2.55
N ILE A 88 -7.69 -5.84 1.49
CA ILE A 88 -7.91 -4.79 0.49
C ILE A 88 -8.61 -3.60 1.16
N ASP A 89 -9.67 -3.83 1.94
CA ASP A 89 -10.37 -2.81 2.72
C ASP A 89 -9.40 -2.07 3.65
N ALA A 90 -8.57 -2.82 4.38
CA ALA A 90 -7.58 -2.26 5.29
C ALA A 90 -6.55 -1.38 4.57
N LEU A 91 -6.10 -1.80 3.38
CA LEU A 91 -5.18 -1.03 2.54
C LEU A 91 -5.81 0.25 1.99
N VAL A 92 -7.06 0.18 1.51
CA VAL A 92 -7.81 1.37 1.05
C VAL A 92 -7.93 2.38 2.18
N ALA A 93 -8.36 1.95 3.36
CA ALA A 93 -8.49 2.82 4.53
C ALA A 93 -7.13 3.43 4.95
N ALA A 94 -6.04 2.68 4.83
CA ALA A 94 -4.70 3.21 5.11
C ALA A 94 -4.25 4.27 4.08
N ILE A 95 -4.58 4.08 2.79
CA ILE A 95 -4.30 5.06 1.73
C ILE A 95 -5.03 6.37 2.03
N GLU A 96 -6.32 6.31 2.35
CA GLU A 96 -7.14 7.49 2.69
C GLU A 96 -6.56 8.24 3.89
N ARG A 97 -6.26 7.54 4.99
CA ARG A 97 -5.61 8.15 6.18
C ARG A 97 -4.24 8.76 5.86
N ALA A 98 -3.46 8.14 4.99
CA ALA A 98 -2.16 8.67 4.59
C ALA A 98 -2.30 9.92 3.70
N GLU A 99 -3.32 9.95 2.84
CA GLU A 99 -3.64 11.10 1.99
C GLU A 99 -4.12 12.30 2.81
N GLU A 100 -5.05 12.08 3.74
CA GLU A 100 -5.52 13.11 4.67
C GLU A 100 -4.37 13.74 5.44
N ARG A 101 -3.48 12.91 6.02
CA ARG A 101 -2.26 13.38 6.71
C ARG A 101 -1.42 14.26 5.78
N GLN A 102 -1.14 13.82 4.55
CA GLN A 102 -0.32 14.59 3.61
C GLN A 102 -0.98 15.92 3.21
N GLN A 103 -2.30 15.95 3.05
CA GLN A 103 -3.05 17.16 2.75
C GLN A 103 -3.00 18.16 3.92
N GLN A 104 -3.16 17.67 5.16
CA GLN A 104 -3.05 18.49 6.37
C GLN A 104 -1.66 19.14 6.49
N TYR A 105 -0.57 18.40 6.28
CA TYR A 105 0.77 18.99 6.24
C TYR A 105 0.92 20.05 5.15
N THR A 106 0.37 19.78 3.96
CA THR A 106 0.45 20.70 2.83
C THR A 106 -0.41 21.96 3.08
N ASN A 107 -1.48 21.88 3.86
CA ASN A 107 -2.38 23.01 4.14
C ASN A 107 -1.89 23.83 5.35
N GLY A 108 -1.50 23.18 6.45
CA GLY A 108 -0.99 23.86 7.65
C GLY A 108 0.28 24.67 7.38
N GLY A 109 1.20 24.14 6.57
CA GLY A 109 2.40 24.89 6.17
C GLY A 109 2.12 26.14 5.31
N ARG A 110 0.92 26.26 4.71
CA ARG A 110 0.51 27.47 3.99
C ARG A 110 -0.18 28.50 4.88
N GLU A 111 -0.66 28.10 6.05
CA GLU A 111 -1.30 29.00 7.01
C GLU A 111 -0.23 29.72 7.85
N ASP A 112 0.87 29.05 8.17
CA ASP A 112 2.01 29.63 8.90
C ASP A 112 2.81 30.66 8.08
N GLU A 113 2.85 30.55 6.74
CA GLU A 113 3.53 31.52 5.85
C GLU A 113 2.69 32.79 5.58
N ARG A 114 1.44 32.83 6.04
CA ARG A 114 0.51 33.95 5.84
C ARG A 114 0.38 34.86 7.07
N LEU A 115 1.16 34.60 8.12
CA LEU A 115 1.24 35.38 9.36
C LEU A 115 2.56 36.15 9.43
#